data_AF-A0A4Y2TN43-F1
#
_entry.id   AF-A0A4Y2TN43-F1
#
_cell.length_a   1.000
_cell.length_b   1.000
_cell.length_c   1.000
_cell.angle_alpha   90.00
_cell.angle_beta   90.00
_cell.angle_gamma   90.00
#
_symmetry.space_group_name_H-M   'P 1'
#
loop_
_entity.id
_entity.type
_entity.pdbx_description
1 polymer ?
#
loop_
_entity_poly.entity_id
_entity_poly.type
_entity_poly.pdbx_seq_one_letter_code
_entity_poly.pdbx_strand_id
1 'polypeptide(L)'
;MSKRRVVKPRYERLPNVTPISSANEEDLSDLIRNIVREEVQKVLPRIAICTDDGPDGLESIIGEEIDEAASNDLYMTAENYGLYAANDVVIPENCIRKVLALAKHNQTLEKVIITEAKDFEWDKELKVPASIATIHSGKVDIWITNSSCRTQIIRTGKCIAGMTEIEEELISSLNKNTDKVEVKHQAHLVS
;
A
#
# COMPACT_ATOMS: atom_id res chain seq x y z
N MET A 1 -39.87 -17.90 -22.90
CA MET A 1 -39.05 -17.32 -21.81
C MET A 1 -38.79 -15.84 -22.12
N SER A 2 -39.31 -14.92 -21.30
CA SER A 2 -39.19 -13.48 -21.54
C SER A 2 -37.94 -12.93 -20.86
N LYS A 3 -37.01 -12.34 -21.63
CA LYS A 3 -35.78 -11.72 -21.10
C LYS A 3 -36.11 -10.30 -20.60
N ARG A 4 -35.99 -10.06 -19.29
CA ARG A 4 -36.09 -8.70 -18.72
C ARG A 4 -34.85 -7.90 -19.08
N ARG A 5 -35.03 -6.73 -19.69
CA ARG A 5 -33.96 -5.73 -19.87
C ARG A 5 -33.68 -5.05 -18.52
N VAL A 6 -32.44 -5.11 -18.05
CA VAL A 6 -31.97 -4.33 -16.90
C VAL A 6 -31.70 -2.91 -17.37
N VAL A 7 -32.47 -1.96 -16.86
CA VAL A 7 -32.25 -0.52 -17.10
C VAL A 7 -31.22 -0.04 -16.09
N LYS A 8 -30.11 0.57 -16.57
CA LYS A 8 -29.12 1.20 -15.69
C LYS A 8 -29.77 2.40 -14.98
N PRO A 9 -29.66 2.52 -13.64
CA PRO A 9 -30.10 3.74 -12.96
C PRO A 9 -29.22 4.91 -13.41
N ARG A 10 -29.83 6.08 -13.64
CA ARG A 10 -29.13 7.34 -13.82
C ARG A 10 -28.79 7.88 -12.44
N TYR A 11 -27.51 8.03 -12.13
CA TYR A 11 -27.05 8.65 -10.90
C TYR A 11 -27.20 10.16 -11.02
N GLU A 12 -27.98 10.77 -10.13
CA GLU A 12 -28.06 12.22 -10.01
C GLU A 12 -26.81 12.77 -9.31
N ARG A 13 -26.33 13.92 -9.77
CA ARG A 13 -25.20 14.60 -9.14
C ARG A 13 -25.62 15.13 -7.78
N LEU A 14 -24.79 14.91 -6.78
CA LEU A 14 -25.00 15.48 -5.45
C LEU A 14 -24.93 17.01 -5.54
N PRO A 15 -25.87 17.75 -4.91
CA PRO A 15 -26.06 19.19 -5.12
C PRO A 15 -24.88 20.07 -4.68
N ASN A 16 -23.87 19.50 -4.00
CA ASN A 16 -22.75 20.23 -3.40
C ASN A 16 -21.36 19.73 -3.86
N VAL A 17 -21.28 19.03 -5.00
CA VAL A 17 -20.00 18.58 -5.56
C VAL A 17 -19.60 19.50 -6.71
N THR A 18 -18.71 20.44 -6.42
CA THR A 18 -17.96 21.18 -7.45
C THR A 18 -16.87 20.27 -8.02
N PRO A 19 -16.81 20.07 -9.34
CA PRO A 19 -15.67 19.39 -9.97
C PRO A 19 -14.39 20.20 -9.70
N ILE A 20 -13.34 19.53 -9.24
CA ILE A 20 -11.98 20.10 -9.16
C ILE A 20 -11.44 20.16 -10.60
N SER A 21 -11.93 21.11 -11.39
CA SER A 21 -11.51 21.30 -12.79
C SER A 21 -11.16 22.76 -13.07
N SER A 22 -10.70 23.49 -12.06
CA SER A 22 -10.28 24.89 -12.24
C SER A 22 -8.98 25.24 -11.50
N ALA A 23 -8.18 24.26 -11.08
CA ALA A 23 -6.77 24.55 -10.82
C ALA A 23 -6.15 24.84 -12.18
N ASN A 24 -5.84 26.11 -12.44
CA ASN A 24 -5.19 26.52 -13.67
C ASN A 24 -3.79 25.86 -13.73
N GLU A 25 -3.28 25.54 -14.91
CA GLU A 25 -1.97 24.90 -15.04
C GLU A 25 -0.82 25.85 -14.64
N GLU A 26 -1.04 27.17 -14.74
CA GLU A 26 -0.10 28.21 -14.32
C GLU A 26 0.24 28.14 -12.81
N ASP A 27 -0.75 27.98 -11.94
CA ASP A 27 -0.63 27.96 -10.48
C ASP A 27 0.18 26.73 -10.03
N LEU A 28 0.04 25.60 -10.73
CA LEU A 28 0.83 24.41 -10.46
C LEU A 28 2.29 24.60 -10.91
N SER A 29 2.52 25.21 -12.08
CA SER A 29 3.86 25.54 -12.55
C SER A 29 4.56 26.53 -11.61
N ASP A 30 3.84 27.53 -11.12
CA ASP A 30 4.37 28.50 -10.16
C ASP A 30 4.65 27.89 -8.80
N LEU A 31 3.78 26.99 -8.32
CA LEU A 31 4.02 26.21 -7.12
C LEU A 31 5.28 25.35 -7.24
N ILE A 32 5.44 24.64 -8.36
CA ILE A 32 6.62 23.81 -8.64
C ILE A 32 7.88 24.69 -8.70
N ARG A 33 7.84 25.84 -9.39
CA ARG A 33 8.98 26.78 -9.45
C ARG A 33 9.36 27.32 -8.08
N ASN A 34 8.38 27.60 -7.22
CA ASN A 34 8.62 28.10 -5.87
C ASN A 34 9.26 27.01 -5.01
N ILE A 35 8.74 25.78 -5.05
CA ILE A 35 9.33 24.62 -4.35
C ILE A 35 10.78 24.41 -4.81
N VAL A 36 11.04 24.35 -6.12
CA VAL A 36 12.39 24.17 -6.67
C VAL A 36 13.32 25.31 -6.22
N ARG A 37 12.84 26.56 -6.24
CA ARG A 37 13.64 27.72 -5.80
C ARG A 37 13.98 27.64 -4.31
N GLU A 38 13.00 27.30 -3.47
CA GLU A 38 13.20 27.17 -2.03
C GLU A 38 14.18 26.05 -1.70
N GLU A 39 14.06 24.89 -2.35
CA GLU A 39 15.00 23.79 -2.18
C GLU A 39 16.42 24.15 -2.64
N VAL A 40 16.57 24.81 -3.79
CA VAL A 40 17.88 25.27 -4.28
C VAL A 40 18.53 26.27 -3.30
N GLN A 41 17.75 27.17 -2.72
CA GLN A 41 18.24 28.14 -1.73
C GLN A 41 18.64 27.49 -0.39
N LYS A 42 18.08 26.32 -0.03
CA LYS A 42 18.53 25.55 1.13
C LYS A 42 19.88 24.88 0.90
N VAL A 43 20.17 24.48 -0.34
CA VAL A 43 21.43 23.80 -0.71
C VAL A 43 22.56 24.81 -0.94
N LEU A 44 22.28 25.98 -1.52
CA LEU A 44 23.31 26.99 -1.86
C LEU A 44 24.28 27.37 -0.72
N PRO A 45 23.83 27.60 0.54
CA PRO A 45 24.71 27.89 1.66
C PRO A 45 25.67 26.74 2.02
N ARG A 46 25.28 25.48 1.77
CA ARG A 46 26.14 24.30 1.99
C ARG A 46 27.30 24.26 1.00
N ILE A 47 27.09 24.76 -0.22
CA ILE A 47 28.12 24.84 -1.27
C ILE A 47 29.11 25.98 -0.99
N ALA A 48 28.66 27.06 -0.34
CA ALA A 48 29.47 28.26 -0.08
C ALA A 48 30.55 28.09 1.02
N ILE A 49 30.49 27.01 1.81
CA ILE A 49 31.49 26.70 2.85
C ILE A 49 32.73 26.02 2.25
N CYS A 50 32.69 25.67 0.97
CA CYS A 50 33.80 25.07 0.23
C CYS A 50 34.82 26.15 -0.19
N THR A 51 35.52 26.74 0.77
CA THR A 51 36.79 27.42 0.47
C THR A 51 37.90 26.38 0.37
N ASP A 52 38.31 26.10 -0.87
CA ASP A 52 39.68 25.73 -1.29
C ASP A 52 40.45 24.67 -0.48
N ASP A 53 39.84 23.50 -0.19
CA ASP A 53 40.59 22.33 0.28
C ASP A 53 40.19 21.08 -0.53
N GLY A 54 40.80 20.94 -1.71
CA GLY A 54 40.90 19.68 -2.46
C GLY A 54 39.62 19.11 -3.10
N PRO A 55 39.75 18.20 -4.08
CA PRO A 55 38.60 17.57 -4.76
C PRO A 55 37.70 16.73 -3.84
N ASP A 56 38.16 16.46 -2.62
CA ASP A 56 37.53 15.52 -1.68
C ASP A 56 36.30 16.12 -0.97
N GLY A 57 36.15 17.45 -0.91
CA GLY A 57 35.06 18.08 -0.16
C GLY A 57 33.68 17.90 -0.79
N LEU A 58 33.58 18.05 -2.11
CA LEU A 58 32.31 17.85 -2.83
C LEU A 58 32.01 16.36 -3.03
N GLU A 59 33.02 15.54 -3.32
CA GLU A 59 32.86 14.10 -3.45
C GLU A 59 32.47 13.44 -2.11
N SER A 60 32.97 13.93 -0.97
CA SER A 60 32.58 13.42 0.35
C SER A 60 31.16 13.82 0.75
N ILE A 61 30.71 15.04 0.44
CA ILE A 61 29.32 15.47 0.73
C ILE A 61 28.34 14.72 -0.17
N ILE A 62 28.65 14.62 -1.46
CA ILE A 62 27.85 13.85 -2.42
C ILE A 62 27.90 12.37 -2.05
N GLY A 63 29.06 11.87 -1.61
CA GLY A 63 29.26 10.49 -1.14
C GLY A 63 28.44 10.17 0.10
N GLU A 64 28.47 11.01 1.14
CA GLU A 64 27.66 10.82 2.35
C GLU A 64 26.16 10.92 2.06
N GLU A 65 25.72 11.86 1.21
CA GLU A 65 24.30 12.01 0.88
C GLU A 65 23.81 10.89 -0.06
N ILE A 66 24.68 10.39 -0.95
CA ILE A 66 24.42 9.17 -1.72
C ILE A 66 24.46 7.94 -0.83
N ASP A 67 25.37 7.83 0.14
CA ASP A 67 25.46 6.69 1.06
C ASP A 67 24.32 6.69 2.07
N GLU A 68 23.82 7.85 2.51
CA GLU A 68 22.65 7.99 3.37
C GLU A 68 21.36 7.72 2.59
N ALA A 69 21.22 8.27 1.38
CA ALA A 69 20.09 7.97 0.49
C ALA A 69 20.10 6.51 0.04
N ALA A 70 21.27 5.96 -0.31
CA ALA A 70 21.44 4.57 -0.68
C ALA A 70 21.29 3.65 0.53
N SER A 71 21.66 4.04 1.75
CA SER A 71 21.42 3.27 2.98
C SER A 71 19.94 3.26 3.38
N ASN A 72 19.23 4.36 3.17
CA ASN A 72 17.77 4.42 3.37
C ASN A 72 17.03 3.64 2.28
N ASP A 73 17.51 3.64 1.04
CA ASP A 73 17.03 2.75 -0.03
C ASP A 73 17.50 1.28 0.16
N LEU A 74 18.63 1.03 0.84
CA LEU A 74 19.12 -0.32 1.15
C LEU A 74 18.29 -0.99 2.25
N TYR A 75 17.72 -0.20 3.17
CA TYR A 75 16.74 -0.68 4.15
C TYR A 75 15.32 -0.81 3.59
N MET A 76 15.04 -0.21 2.43
CA MET A 76 13.77 -0.32 1.70
C MET A 76 13.89 -1.11 0.40
N THR A 77 14.92 -1.95 0.26
CA THR A 77 14.94 -2.93 -0.84
C THR A 77 13.74 -3.86 -0.69
N ALA A 78 12.98 -4.00 -1.78
CA ALA A 78 11.80 -4.85 -1.93
C ALA A 78 11.99 -6.34 -1.56
N GLU A 79 13.15 -6.72 -1.04
CA GLU A 79 13.56 -8.09 -0.72
C GLU A 79 13.18 -8.56 0.69
N ASN A 80 12.61 -7.69 1.56
CA ASN A 80 12.32 -8.04 2.96
C ASN A 80 10.83 -8.25 3.31
N TYR A 81 9.93 -8.14 2.34
CA TYR A 81 8.49 -8.18 2.56
C TYR A 81 7.77 -9.35 1.87
N GLY A 82 8.51 -10.34 1.35
CA GLY A 82 7.92 -11.53 0.73
C GLY A 82 7.40 -12.54 1.74
N LEU A 83 6.26 -13.15 1.44
CA LEU A 83 5.71 -14.30 2.14
C LEU A 83 5.77 -15.53 1.22
N TYR A 84 6.36 -16.62 1.69
CA TYR A 84 6.69 -17.80 0.88
C TYR A 84 5.93 -19.03 1.33
N ALA A 85 5.41 -19.82 0.41
CA ALA A 85 4.69 -21.05 0.73
C ALA A 85 5.58 -22.00 1.53
N ALA A 86 5.11 -22.44 2.70
CA ALA A 86 5.87 -23.33 3.57
C ALA A 86 6.03 -24.75 2.98
N ASN A 87 5.04 -25.20 2.20
CA ASN A 87 4.97 -26.54 1.64
C ASN A 87 4.35 -26.49 0.23
N ASP A 88 4.47 -27.58 -0.51
CA ASP A 88 3.68 -27.80 -1.72
C ASP A 88 2.19 -27.89 -1.34
N VAL A 89 1.37 -27.05 -1.96
CA VAL A 89 -0.08 -27.00 -1.72
C VAL A 89 -0.84 -27.14 -3.03
N VAL A 90 -1.74 -28.12 -3.06
CA VAL A 90 -2.71 -28.31 -4.13
C VAL A 90 -3.93 -27.42 -3.86
N ILE A 91 -4.27 -26.55 -4.79
CA ILE A 91 -5.46 -25.71 -4.77
C ILE A 91 -6.40 -26.19 -5.87
N PRO A 92 -7.49 -26.91 -5.53
CA PRO A 92 -8.48 -27.37 -6.49
C PRO A 92 -9.08 -26.21 -7.29
N GLU A 93 -9.67 -26.53 -8.44
CA GLU A 93 -10.47 -25.58 -9.23
C GLU A 93 -11.61 -24.96 -8.42
N ASN A 94 -11.95 -23.69 -8.72
CA ASN A 94 -13.03 -22.95 -8.08
C ASN A 94 -13.03 -22.99 -6.54
N CYS A 95 -11.84 -23.01 -5.93
CA CYS A 95 -11.64 -23.23 -4.50
C CYS A 95 -10.98 -22.03 -3.83
N ILE A 96 -11.29 -21.83 -2.55
CA ILE A 96 -10.53 -20.95 -1.66
C ILE A 96 -9.83 -21.84 -0.65
N ARG A 97 -8.51 -21.69 -0.52
CA ARG A 97 -7.68 -22.50 0.37
C ARG A 97 -6.75 -21.63 1.19
N LYS A 98 -6.59 -21.99 2.46
CA LYS A 98 -5.61 -21.40 3.36
C LYS A 98 -4.25 -22.04 3.10
N VAL A 99 -3.21 -21.23 2.96
CA VAL A 99 -1.84 -21.65 2.71
C VAL A 99 -0.94 -21.04 3.79
N LEU A 100 -0.17 -21.90 4.45
CA LEU A 100 0.84 -21.45 5.40
C LEU A 100 1.99 -20.78 4.64
N ALA A 101 2.28 -19.55 5.02
CA ALA A 101 3.35 -18.74 4.49
C ALA A 101 4.40 -18.44 5.56
N LEU A 102 5.65 -18.31 5.12
CA LEU A 102 6.80 -17.95 5.93
C LEU A 102 7.33 -16.60 5.45
N ALA A 103 7.52 -15.68 6.39
CA ALA A 103 8.34 -14.50 6.17
C ALA A 103 9.82 -14.89 6.24
N LYS A 104 10.67 -14.09 5.60
CA LYS A 104 12.14 -14.27 5.64
C LYS A 104 12.68 -14.12 7.08
N HIS A 105 12.04 -13.26 7.86
CA HIS A 105 12.41 -12.99 9.26
C HIS A 105 11.46 -13.71 10.23
N ASN A 106 12.02 -14.27 11.29
CA ASN A 106 11.27 -15.00 12.32
C ASN A 106 10.65 -14.07 13.39
N GLN A 107 10.40 -12.81 13.06
CA GLN A 107 9.82 -11.83 13.98
C GLN A 107 8.31 -11.95 14.04
N THR A 108 7.73 -11.46 15.13
CA THR A 108 6.28 -11.30 15.27
C THR A 108 5.91 -9.87 14.90
N LEU A 109 4.99 -9.70 13.95
CA LEU A 109 4.50 -8.40 13.48
C LEU A 109 2.98 -8.36 13.73
N GLU A 110 2.52 -7.39 14.52
CA GLU A 110 1.13 -7.37 14.98
C GLU A 110 0.12 -7.05 13.87
N LYS A 111 0.46 -6.09 12.99
CA LYS A 111 -0.47 -5.58 11.99
C LYS A 111 0.24 -5.37 10.66
N VAL A 112 0.07 -6.33 9.77
CA VAL A 112 0.60 -6.26 8.40
C VAL A 112 -0.54 -6.26 7.38
N ILE A 113 -0.41 -5.47 6.33
CA ILE A 113 -1.22 -5.59 5.11
C ILE A 113 -0.56 -6.65 4.24
N ILE A 114 -1.30 -7.68 3.88
CA ILE A 114 -0.90 -8.71 2.94
C ILE A 114 -1.59 -8.41 1.61
N THR A 115 -0.80 -8.29 0.55
CA THR A 115 -1.29 -8.06 -0.81
C THR A 115 -0.69 -9.06 -1.79
N GLU A 116 -1.34 -9.22 -2.93
CA GLU A 116 -0.78 -9.98 -4.05
C GLU A 116 0.56 -9.36 -4.48
N ALA A 117 1.58 -10.21 -4.65
CA ALA A 117 2.91 -9.74 -4.96
C ALA A 117 3.02 -9.31 -6.44
N LYS A 118 3.47 -8.07 -6.68
CA LYS A 118 3.45 -7.41 -8.00
C LYS A 118 4.25 -8.13 -9.09
N ASP A 119 5.34 -8.79 -8.72
CA ASP A 119 6.28 -9.38 -9.69
C ASP A 119 6.10 -10.89 -9.87
N PHE A 120 4.95 -11.43 -9.44
CA PHE A 120 4.72 -12.87 -9.46
C PHE A 120 3.92 -13.29 -10.68
N GLU A 121 4.62 -13.94 -11.63
CA GLU A 121 4.00 -14.70 -12.72
C GLU A 121 3.32 -15.96 -12.17
N TRP A 122 2.10 -15.81 -11.69
CA TRP A 122 1.16 -16.90 -11.47
C TRP A 122 0.11 -16.95 -12.57
N ASP A 123 -0.62 -18.06 -12.65
CA ASP A 123 -1.83 -18.11 -13.46
C ASP A 123 -2.77 -16.98 -12.99
N LYS A 124 -3.32 -16.19 -13.92
CA LYS A 124 -4.15 -15.00 -13.64
C LYS A 124 -5.42 -15.32 -12.83
N GLU A 125 -5.73 -16.60 -12.71
CA GLU A 125 -6.90 -17.13 -12.01
C GLU A 125 -6.58 -17.58 -10.56
N LEU A 126 -5.30 -17.58 -10.14
CA LEU A 126 -4.94 -17.61 -8.71
C LEU A 126 -4.80 -16.18 -8.20
N LYS A 127 -5.42 -15.89 -7.05
CA LYS A 127 -5.35 -14.56 -6.43
C LYS A 127 -5.21 -14.64 -4.93
N VAL A 128 -4.54 -13.65 -4.36
CA VAL A 128 -4.47 -13.41 -2.93
C VAL A 128 -5.37 -12.22 -2.60
N PRO A 129 -6.50 -12.42 -1.91
CA PRO A 129 -7.29 -11.32 -1.40
C PRO A 129 -6.45 -10.48 -0.43
N ALA A 130 -6.49 -9.16 -0.61
CA ALA A 130 -5.85 -8.25 0.33
C ALA A 130 -6.44 -8.46 1.74
N SER A 131 -5.58 -8.57 2.74
CA SER A 131 -5.98 -8.85 4.12
C SER A 131 -5.06 -8.17 5.11
N ILE A 132 -5.56 -7.99 6.34
CA ILE A 132 -4.74 -7.56 7.48
C ILE A 132 -4.56 -8.78 8.37
N ALA A 133 -3.32 -9.05 8.77
CA ALA A 133 -2.99 -10.19 9.61
C ALA A 133 -1.91 -9.86 10.62
N THR A 134 -1.77 -10.73 11.60
CA THR A 134 -0.64 -10.80 12.51
C THR A 134 0.28 -11.92 12.03
N ILE A 135 1.57 -11.62 11.90
CA ILE A 135 2.59 -12.62 11.63
C ILE A 135 3.14 -13.06 12.98
N HIS A 136 3.08 -14.35 13.28
CA HIS A 136 3.57 -14.88 14.54
C HIS A 136 4.84 -15.71 14.29
N SER A 137 5.98 -15.26 14.83
CA SER A 137 7.28 -15.94 14.65
C SER A 137 7.58 -16.22 13.17
N GLY A 138 7.36 -15.23 12.29
CA GLY A 138 7.55 -15.34 10.85
C GLY A 138 6.51 -16.20 10.11
N LYS A 139 5.44 -16.65 10.76
CA LYS A 139 4.42 -17.52 10.16
C LYS A 139 3.07 -16.81 10.05
N VAL A 140 2.40 -17.01 8.92
CA VAL A 140 1.05 -16.50 8.69
C VAL A 140 0.30 -17.40 7.72
N ASP A 141 -1.00 -17.54 7.94
CA ASP A 141 -1.87 -18.24 7.01
C ASP A 141 -2.50 -17.24 6.03
N ILE A 142 -2.36 -17.51 4.73
CA ILE A 142 -2.86 -16.65 3.66
C ILE A 142 -3.98 -17.37 2.91
N TRP A 143 -5.08 -16.68 2.64
CA TRP A 143 -6.13 -17.19 1.78
C TRP A 143 -5.76 -17.01 0.31
N ILE A 144 -5.92 -18.05 -0.47
CA ILE A 144 -5.71 -18.04 -1.91
C ILE A 144 -6.96 -18.55 -2.60
N THR A 145 -7.41 -17.81 -3.61
CA THR A 145 -8.55 -18.18 -4.44
C THR A 145 -8.06 -18.71 -5.77
N ASN A 146 -8.52 -19.90 -6.16
CA ASN A 146 -8.37 -20.44 -7.52
C ASN A 146 -9.71 -20.33 -8.23
N SER A 147 -9.84 -19.36 -9.15
CA SER A 147 -11.01 -19.21 -10.01
C SER A 147 -10.89 -19.95 -11.34
N SER A 148 -9.83 -20.75 -11.53
CA SER A 148 -9.64 -21.51 -12.75
C SER A 148 -10.50 -22.76 -12.79
N CYS A 149 -10.69 -23.29 -14.00
CA CYS A 149 -11.28 -24.61 -14.25
C CYS A 149 -10.26 -25.75 -14.15
N ARG A 150 -9.13 -25.53 -13.46
CA ARG A 150 -8.09 -26.54 -13.26
C ARG A 150 -7.57 -26.50 -11.83
N THR A 151 -7.13 -27.66 -11.36
CA THR A 151 -6.36 -27.73 -10.12
C THR A 151 -4.96 -27.15 -10.35
N GLN A 152 -4.50 -26.32 -9.42
CA GLN A 152 -3.18 -25.69 -9.46
C GLN A 152 -2.35 -26.10 -8.25
N ILE A 153 -1.02 -26.04 -8.39
CA ILE A 153 -0.09 -26.40 -7.33
C ILE A 153 0.83 -25.21 -7.06
N ILE A 154 0.84 -24.76 -5.81
CA ILE A 154 1.83 -23.80 -5.32
C ILE A 154 2.98 -24.62 -4.75
N ARG A 155 4.19 -24.41 -5.29
CA ARG A 155 5.40 -25.07 -4.81
C ARG A 155 5.90 -24.42 -3.52
N THR A 156 6.50 -25.21 -2.64
CA THR A 156 7.23 -24.73 -1.47
C THR A 156 8.31 -23.72 -1.87
N GLY A 157 8.52 -22.70 -1.03
CA GLY A 157 9.48 -21.63 -1.28
C GLY A 157 9.08 -20.65 -2.39
N LYS A 158 7.92 -20.82 -3.03
CA LYS A 158 7.39 -19.80 -3.95
C LYS A 158 6.83 -18.65 -3.13
N CYS A 159 7.23 -17.41 -3.42
CA CYS A 159 6.56 -16.27 -2.82
C CYS A 159 5.14 -16.15 -3.37
N ILE A 160 4.21 -15.93 -2.44
CA ILE A 160 2.77 -15.98 -2.65
C ILE A 160 2.13 -14.62 -2.42
N ALA A 161 2.76 -13.76 -1.60
CA ALA A 161 2.21 -12.46 -1.24
C ALA A 161 3.34 -11.52 -0.80
N GLY A 162 3.08 -10.22 -0.93
CA GLY A 162 3.85 -9.17 -0.28
C GLY A 162 3.20 -8.77 1.04
N MET A 163 3.99 -8.30 1.99
CA MET A 163 3.52 -7.74 3.25
C MET A 163 3.99 -6.29 3.42
N THR A 164 3.25 -5.50 4.18
CA THR A 164 3.67 -4.15 4.55
C THR A 164 3.22 -3.92 5.99
N GLU A 165 4.15 -3.57 6.86
CA GLU A 165 3.82 -3.25 8.25
C GLU A 165 3.03 -1.95 8.31
N ILE A 166 2.02 -1.92 9.18
CA ILE A 166 1.24 -0.71 9.43
C ILE A 166 1.79 -0.04 10.67
N GLU A 167 2.54 1.04 10.48
CA GLU A 167 2.96 1.90 11.58
C GLU A 167 1.73 2.60 12.20
N GLU A 168 1.65 2.65 13.53
CA GLU A 168 0.50 3.24 14.24
C GLU A 168 0.32 4.73 13.90
N GLU A 169 1.41 5.44 13.62
CA GLU A 169 1.40 6.87 13.26
C GLU A 169 0.75 7.14 11.90
N LEU A 170 0.77 6.16 10.98
CA LEU A 170 0.14 6.26 9.66
C LEU A 170 -1.39 6.14 9.74
N ILE A 171 -1.92 5.65 10.86
CA ILE A 171 -3.37 5.55 11.10
C ILE A 171 -3.87 6.84 11.77
N SER A 172 -3.63 7.99 11.14
CA SER A 172 -4.17 9.25 11.63
C SER A 172 -5.68 9.35 11.30
N SER A 173 -6.50 9.02 12.31
CA SER A 173 -7.88 9.47 12.58
C SER A 173 -8.83 9.70 11.38
N LEU A 174 -9.61 8.68 10.99
CA LEU A 174 -10.87 8.87 10.22
C LEU A 174 -12.02 9.43 11.08
N ASN A 175 -11.83 9.63 12.39
CA ASN A 175 -12.88 10.08 13.29
C ASN A 175 -12.65 11.51 13.80
N LYS A 176 -13.10 12.51 13.04
CA LYS A 176 -13.25 13.89 13.54
C LYS A 176 -14.64 14.50 13.28
N ASN A 177 -15.64 13.74 12.81
CA ASN A 177 -16.97 14.29 12.50
C ASN A 177 -18.15 13.39 12.94
N THR A 178 -18.15 12.87 14.17
CA THR A 178 -19.39 12.38 14.80
C THR A 178 -19.69 13.11 16.09
N ASP A 179 -19.73 14.44 16.02
CA ASP A 179 -20.44 15.22 17.02
C ASP A 179 -21.95 14.99 16.85
N LYS A 180 -22.47 14.09 17.70
CA LYS A 180 -23.83 14.04 18.26
C LYS A 180 -24.99 14.35 17.30
N VAL A 181 -25.54 13.33 16.67
CA VAL A 181 -26.99 13.31 16.37
C VAL A 181 -27.67 12.50 17.47
N GLU A 182 -28.12 13.19 18.51
CA GLU A 182 -28.94 12.63 19.58
C GLU A 182 -30.35 12.37 19.03
N VAL A 183 -30.63 11.13 18.60
CA VAL A 183 -31.98 10.75 18.12
C VAL A 183 -32.89 10.50 19.32
N LYS A 184 -33.65 11.52 19.75
CA LYS A 184 -34.74 11.36 20.71
C LYS A 184 -35.80 10.41 20.15
N HIS A 185 -35.96 9.24 20.77
CA HIS A 185 -37.09 8.34 20.53
C HIS A 185 -38.27 8.82 21.38
N GLN A 186 -39.27 9.46 20.77
CA GLN A 186 -40.59 9.64 21.37
C GLN A 186 -41.44 8.40 21.04
N ALA A 187 -41.66 7.54 22.02
CA ALA A 187 -42.69 6.51 21.94
C ALA A 187 -44.05 7.14 22.25
N HIS A 188 -44.87 7.36 21.23
CA HIS A 188 -46.30 7.62 21.39
C HIS A 188 -47.00 6.26 21.54
N LEU A 189 -47.33 5.87 22.77
CA LEU A 189 -48.32 4.83 23.03
C LEU A 189 -49.70 5.46 22.87
N VAL A 190 -50.45 4.99 21.88
CA VAL A 190 -51.90 5.22 21.78
C VAL A 190 -52.56 4.03 22.46
N SER A 191 -53.34 4.30 23.50
CA SER A 191 -54.39 3.42 24.02
C SER A 191 -55.71 4.14 23.89
#